data_AF-A0ABD2US49-F1
#
_entry.id   AF-A0ABD2US49-F1
#
_cell.length_a   1.000
_cell.length_b   1.000
_cell.length_c   1.000
_cell.angle_alpha   90.00
_cell.angle_beta   90.00
_cell.angle_gamma   90.00
#
_symmetry.space_group_name_H-M   'P 1'
#
loop_
_entity.id
_entity.type
_entity.pdbx_description
1 polymer ?
#
loop_
_entity_poly.entity_id
_entity_poly.type
_entity_poly.pdbx_seq_one_letter_code
_entity_poly.pdbx_strand_id
1 'polypeptide(L)'
;ASLVGGGDKYRDYLSDEELKNTKWRNGPPSYDVVDKLFEQERTHVWAEGSVEDKVQRLLKTWEMELVHKIDPNDMKSVDPTKFKKSVNGIMLIFSVSFKFN
;
A
#
# COMPACT_ATOMS: atom_id res chain seq x y z
N ALA A 1 -22.08 3.92 -6.35
CA ALA A 1 -21.87 3.18 -7.61
C ALA A 1 -20.58 2.39 -7.42
N SER A 2 -20.60 1.08 -7.56
CA SER A 2 -19.40 0.25 -7.40
C SER A 2 -18.39 0.65 -8.45
N LEU A 3 -17.21 1.13 -8.04
CA LEU A 3 -16.09 1.30 -8.96
C LEU A 3 -15.83 -0.06 -9.61
N VAL A 4 -16.09 -0.11 -10.90
CA VAL A 4 -15.95 -1.28 -11.77
C VAL A 4 -14.46 -1.56 -11.94
N GLY A 5 -14.03 -2.71 -11.44
CA GLY A 5 -12.67 -3.25 -11.55
C GLY A 5 -12.35 -4.01 -10.27
N GLY A 6 -12.16 -5.32 -10.35
CA GLY A 6 -11.87 -6.19 -9.20
C GLY A 6 -10.63 -5.74 -8.44
N GLY A 7 -10.83 -4.86 -7.46
CA GLY A 7 -9.80 -4.23 -6.66
C GLY A 7 -10.28 -4.06 -5.23
N ASP A 8 -9.34 -3.94 -4.31
CA ASP A 8 -9.59 -3.79 -2.88
C ASP A 8 -10.42 -2.53 -2.58
N LYS A 9 -11.39 -2.65 -1.67
CA LYS A 9 -12.34 -1.59 -1.32
C LYS A 9 -11.68 -0.35 -0.70
N TYR A 10 -10.55 -0.53 -0.02
CA TYR A 10 -9.89 0.51 0.76
C TYR A 10 -8.49 0.87 0.26
N ARG A 11 -7.97 0.14 -0.74
CA ARG A 11 -6.61 0.29 -1.28
C ARG A 11 -6.65 0.45 -2.79
N ASP A 12 -6.33 1.65 -3.25
CA ASP A 12 -6.55 2.06 -4.64
C ASP A 12 -5.61 1.39 -5.63
N TYR A 13 -4.43 0.96 -5.17
CA TYR A 13 -3.37 0.35 -5.96
C TYR A 13 -3.18 -1.14 -5.62
N LEU A 14 -4.31 -1.85 -5.45
CA LEU A 14 -4.37 -3.29 -5.24
C LEU A 14 -5.39 -3.93 -6.18
N SER A 15 -5.14 -3.76 -7.48
CA SER A 15 -5.92 -4.39 -8.56
C SER A 15 -5.38 -5.78 -8.93
N ASP A 16 -6.20 -6.61 -9.60
CA ASP A 16 -5.79 -7.92 -10.13
C ASP A 16 -4.55 -7.86 -11.03
N GLU A 17 -4.37 -6.75 -11.77
CA GLU A 17 -3.21 -6.53 -12.62
C GLU A 17 -1.95 -6.26 -11.79
N GLU A 18 -2.06 -5.45 -10.73
CA GLU A 18 -0.94 -5.18 -9.82
C GLU A 18 -0.55 -6.42 -9.02
N LEU A 19 -1.52 -7.23 -8.59
CA LEU A 19 -1.26 -8.50 -7.92
C LEU A 19 -0.33 -9.42 -8.74
N LYS A 20 -0.46 -9.38 -10.07
CA LYS A 20 0.35 -10.19 -11.00
C LYS A 20 1.70 -9.57 -11.34
N ASN A 21 1.73 -8.24 -11.51
CA ASN A 21 2.90 -7.53 -12.04
C ASN A 21 3.86 -7.00 -10.97
N THR A 22 3.38 -6.81 -9.74
CA THR A 22 4.19 -6.29 -8.63
C THR A 22 5.08 -7.36 -8.01
N LYS A 23 6.31 -6.98 -7.66
CA LYS A 23 7.22 -7.84 -6.90
C LYS A 23 6.93 -7.70 -5.40
N TRP A 24 6.37 -8.76 -4.82
CA TRP A 24 5.97 -8.79 -3.42
C TRP A 24 7.04 -9.36 -2.49
N ARG A 25 7.22 -8.75 -1.32
CA ARG A 25 8.21 -9.17 -0.31
C ARG A 25 7.95 -10.57 0.23
N ASN A 26 6.70 -10.88 0.55
CA ASN A 26 6.26 -12.15 1.16
C ASN A 26 5.05 -12.76 0.41
N GLY A 27 4.94 -12.47 -0.90
CA GLY A 27 3.73 -12.74 -1.68
C GLY A 27 2.66 -11.64 -1.55
N PRO A 28 1.63 -11.68 -2.41
CA PRO A 28 0.57 -10.68 -2.41
C PRO A 28 -0.21 -10.69 -1.08
N PRO A 29 -0.49 -9.52 -0.48
CA PRO A 29 -1.24 -9.44 0.76
C PRO A 29 -2.72 -9.76 0.55
N SER A 30 -3.37 -10.32 1.58
CA SER A 30 -4.83 -10.37 1.71
C SER A 30 -5.25 -9.54 2.94
N TYR A 31 -6.40 -8.86 2.82
CA TYR A 31 -6.93 -7.98 3.84
C TYR A 31 -8.33 -8.39 4.36
N ASP A 32 -8.83 -9.56 3.96
CA ASP A 32 -10.21 -10.01 4.28
C ASP A 32 -10.54 -9.95 5.78
N VAL A 33 -9.60 -10.39 6.62
CA VAL A 33 -9.77 -10.41 8.08
C VAL A 33 -9.75 -9.01 8.68
N VAL A 34 -8.79 -8.19 8.28
CA VAL A 34 -8.62 -6.85 8.87
C VAL A 34 -9.68 -5.88 8.38
N ASP A 35 -10.17 -6.03 7.15
CA ASP A 35 -11.24 -5.21 6.60
C ASP A 35 -12.57 -5.56 7.27
N LYS A 36 -12.82 -6.85 7.54
CA LYS A 36 -13.95 -7.28 8.36
C LYS A 36 -13.91 -6.67 9.77
N LEU A 37 -12.77 -6.73 10.45
CA LEU A 37 -12.60 -6.11 11.78
C LEU A 37 -12.79 -4.59 11.71
N PHE A 38 -12.23 -3.94 10.69
CA PHE A 38 -12.40 -2.51 10.49
C PHE A 38 -13.88 -2.12 10.31
N GLU A 39 -14.65 -2.89 9.53
CA GLU A 39 -16.07 -2.62 9.36
C GLU A 39 -16.90 -2.85 10.63
N GLN A 40 -16.49 -3.79 11.47
CA GLN A 40 -17.12 -4.08 12.76
C GLN A 40 -16.83 -3.02 13.82
N GLU A 41 -15.59 -2.51 13.85
CA GLU A 41 -15.10 -1.64 14.93
C GLU A 41 -15.13 -0.16 14.59
N ARG A 42 -15.28 0.22 13.31
CA ARG A 42 -15.34 1.63 12.93
C ARG A 42 -16.51 2.35 13.60
N THR A 43 -16.23 3.53 14.13
CA THR A 43 -17.24 4.40 14.76
C THR A 43 -17.88 5.37 13.77
N HIS A 44 -17.22 5.63 12.64
CA HIS A 44 -17.66 6.59 11.62
C HIS A 44 -17.64 5.98 10.23
N VAL A 45 -18.63 6.39 9.42
CA VAL A 45 -18.71 6.10 7.99
C VAL A 45 -18.53 7.41 7.25
N TRP A 46 -17.42 7.54 6.55
CA TRP A 46 -17.14 8.72 5.74
C TRP A 46 -17.97 8.68 4.46
N ALA A 47 -18.41 9.85 3.99
CA ALA A 47 -19.07 9.96 2.70
C ALA A 47 -18.06 9.67 1.58
N GLU A 48 -18.49 8.93 0.56
CA GLU A 48 -17.64 8.60 -0.59
C GLU A 48 -17.08 9.88 -1.23
N GLY A 49 -15.76 9.94 -1.40
CA GLY A 49 -15.08 11.11 -1.97
C GLY A 49 -14.87 12.28 -1.02
N SER A 50 -15.28 12.17 0.26
CA SER A 50 -14.92 13.14 1.29
C SER A 50 -13.40 13.18 1.53
N VAL A 51 -12.92 14.19 2.23
CA VAL A 51 -11.49 14.29 2.56
C VAL A 51 -11.08 13.14 3.47
N GLU A 52 -11.92 12.78 4.43
CA GLU A 52 -11.70 11.68 5.37
C GLU A 52 -11.63 10.33 4.64
N ASP A 53 -12.54 10.09 3.69
CA ASP A 53 -12.51 8.89 2.83
C ASP A 53 -11.19 8.82 2.04
N LYS A 54 -10.81 9.92 1.39
CA LYS A 54 -9.56 10.02 0.61
C LYS A 54 -8.32 9.80 1.47
N VAL A 55 -8.25 10.44 2.64
CA VAL A 55 -7.12 10.30 3.58
C VAL A 55 -7.02 8.84 4.06
N GLN A 56 -8.14 8.21 4.40
CA GLN A 56 -8.17 6.82 4.83
C GLN A 56 -7.65 5.87 3.74
N ARG A 57 -8.14 6.02 2.50
CA ARG A 57 -7.70 5.20 1.36
C ARG A 57 -6.23 5.42 1.03
N LEU A 58 -5.77 6.66 1.06
CA LEU A 58 -4.36 7.01 0.85
C LEU A 58 -3.45 6.33 1.89
N LEU A 59 -3.80 6.43 3.19
CA LEU A 59 -2.98 5.84 4.25
C LEU A 59 -2.93 4.31 4.17
N LYS A 60 -4.08 3.66 3.96
CA LYS A 60 -4.14 2.19 3.82
C LYS A 60 -3.35 1.71 2.60
N THR A 61 -3.42 2.45 1.50
CA THR A 61 -2.64 2.16 0.30
C THR A 61 -1.15 2.37 0.54
N TRP A 62 -0.75 3.50 1.13
CA TRP A 62 0.65 3.82 1.43
C TRP A 62 1.30 2.77 2.35
N GLU A 63 0.61 2.38 3.43
CA GLU A 63 1.10 1.35 4.36
C GLU A 63 1.29 0.01 3.63
N MET A 64 0.32 -0.40 2.81
CA MET A 64 0.40 -1.63 2.02
C MET A 64 1.62 -1.61 1.09
N GLU A 65 1.79 -0.53 0.33
CA GLU A 65 2.89 -0.39 -0.61
C GLU A 65 4.23 -0.44 0.12
N LEU A 66 4.35 0.30 1.22
CA LEU A 66 5.58 0.43 2.00
C LEU A 66 6.02 -0.87 2.66
N VAL A 67 5.08 -1.71 3.10
CA VAL A 67 5.36 -2.96 3.80
C VAL A 67 5.57 -4.11 2.80
N HIS A 68 4.73 -4.21 1.76
CA HIS A 68 4.66 -5.38 0.90
C HIS A 68 5.41 -5.24 -0.43
N LYS A 69 5.50 -4.05 -1.05
CA LYS A 69 6.20 -3.89 -2.32
C LYS A 69 7.72 -3.93 -2.10
N ILE A 70 8.42 -4.60 -3.00
CA ILE A 70 9.89 -4.64 -3.01
C ILE A 70 10.45 -3.45 -3.78
N ASP A 71 9.93 -3.13 -4.97
CA ASP A 71 10.48 -2.06 -5.77
C ASP A 71 9.85 -0.71 -5.37
N PRO A 72 10.63 0.31 -4.96
CA PRO A 72 10.11 1.67 -4.77
C PRO A 72 9.39 2.24 -5.98
N ASN A 73 9.80 1.84 -7.19
CA ASN A 73 9.19 2.34 -8.41
C ASN A 73 7.80 1.74 -8.66
N ASP A 74 7.45 0.64 -7.98
CA ASP A 74 6.10 0.08 -7.98
C ASP A 74 5.17 0.84 -7.01
N MET A 75 5.71 1.72 -6.15
CA MET A 75 4.92 2.53 -5.22
C MET A 75 4.32 3.74 -5.93
N LYS A 76 2.99 3.87 -5.89
CA LYS A 76 2.25 4.98 -6.52
C LYS A 76 1.81 6.05 -5.52
N SER A 77 1.83 5.75 -4.22
CA SER A 77 1.46 6.69 -3.16
C SER A 77 2.54 7.71 -2.79
N VAL A 78 3.79 7.48 -3.18
CA VAL A 78 4.94 8.35 -2.88
C VAL A 78 5.86 8.51 -4.09
N ASP A 79 6.60 9.61 -4.10
CA ASP A 79 7.69 9.82 -5.05
C ASP A 79 8.95 9.08 -4.55
N PRO A 80 9.39 8.00 -5.21
CA PRO A 80 10.54 7.20 -4.76
C PRO A 80 11.86 7.97 -4.79
N THR A 81 11.94 9.08 -5.53
CA THR A 81 13.14 9.92 -5.59
C THR A 81 13.27 10.87 -4.39
N LYS A 82 12.15 11.22 -3.76
CA LYS A 82 12.09 12.18 -2.65
C LYS A 82 11.83 11.51 -1.30
N PHE A 83 11.10 10.41 -1.30
CA PHE A 83 10.71 9.72 -0.10
C PHE A 83 11.85 8.84 0.44
N LYS A 84 12.22 9.04 1.71
CA LYS A 84 13.21 8.23 2.42
C LYS A 84 12.61 7.69 3.70
N LYS A 85 12.73 6.38 3.93
CA LYS A 85 12.30 5.71 5.16
C LYS A 85 13.51 5.23 5.95
N SER A 86 13.44 5.38 7.28
CA SER A 86 14.38 4.77 8.22
C SER A 86 13.60 4.05 9.31
N VAL A 87 14.04 2.86 9.70
CA VAL A 87 13.45 2.09 10.79
C VAL A 87 14.58 1.71 11.74
N ASN A 88 14.45 2.07 13.02
CA ASN A 88 15.47 1.82 14.05
C ASN A 88 16.87 2.36 13.70
N GLY A 89 16.93 3.52 13.02
CA GLY A 89 18.19 4.16 12.60
C GLY A 89 18.81 3.57 11.33
N ILE A 90 18.26 2.47 10.80
CA ILE A 90 18.67 1.91 9.51
C ILE A 90 17.86 2.60 8.41
N MET A 91 18.55 3.39 7.59
CA MET A 91 17.95 3.94 6.38
C MET A 91 17.65 2.79 5.42
N LEU A 92 16.37 2.52 5.18
CA LEU A 92 15.91 1.56 4.18
C LEU A 92 15.98 2.23 2.81
N ILE A 93 17.20 2.55 2.38
CA ILE A 93 17.51 2.66 0.96
C ILE A 93 17.64 1.22 0.49
N PHE A 94 17.05 0.86 -0.64
CA PHE A 94 17.30 -0.42 -1.29
C PHE A 94 18.78 -0.48 -1.68
N SER A 95 19.64 -0.88 -0.75
CA SER A 95 21.05 -1.11 -0.98
C SER A 95 21.22 -2.41 -1.74
N VAL A 96 21.23 -2.33 -3.08
CA VAL A 96 22.05 -3.27 -3.85
C VAL A 96 23.50 -2.85 -3.62
N SER A 97 24.19 -3.58 -2.75
CA SER A 97 25.65 -3.50 -2.61
C SER A 97 26.24 -4.83 -3.03
N PHE A 98 26.63 -4.93 -4.29
CA PHE A 98 27.73 -5.79 -4.70
C PHE A 98 28.88 -4.86 -5.07
N LYS A 99 29.94 -4.86 -4.25
CA LYS A 99 31.27 -4.45 -4.71
C LYS A 99 32.18 -5.65 -4.54
N PHE A 100 32.75 -6.02 -5.68
CA PHE A 100 33.71 -7.09 -5.93
C PHE A 100 35.05 -6.81 -5.22
N ASN A 101 35.82 -7.88 -5.06
CA ASN A 101 37.22 -7.91 -4.61
C ASN A 101 38.10 -6.93 -5.40
#